data_AF-A0A6A3G9B2-F1
#
_entry.id   AF-A0A6A3G9B2-F1
#
_cell.length_a   1.000
_cell.length_b   1.000
_cell.length_c   1.000
_cell.angle_alpha   90.00
_cell.angle_beta   90.00
_cell.angle_gamma   90.00
#
_symmetry.space_group_name_H-M   'P 1'
#
loop_
_entity.id
_entity.type
_entity.pdbx_description
1 polymer ?
#
loop_
_entity_poly.entity_id
_entity_poly.type
_entity_poly.pdbx_seq_one_letter_code
_entity_poly.pdbx_strand_id
1 'polypeptide(L)'
;MYFFSRIRKGGLVVYEGENEVHFPQSIVVVADPKNVPVLPTKCWLKPKKYNQGGYDAVYIDKEEGLVGFVQVAKSDRHSFLIHHFKALLDSLEETALGKVNKLEIFVVIE
;
A
#
# COMPACT_ATOMS: atom_id res chain seq x y z
N MET A 1 -0.58 9.62 10.96
CA MET A 1 0.42 8.56 10.77
C MET A 1 1.66 9.20 10.19
N TYR A 2 2.79 9.06 10.87
CA TYR A 2 4.08 9.66 10.49
C TYR A 2 4.51 9.22 9.08
N PHE A 3 4.28 7.95 8.74
CA PHE A 3 4.44 7.35 7.41
C PHE A 3 4.00 8.25 6.25
N PHE A 4 2.71 8.61 6.15
CA PHE A 4 2.21 9.39 5.01
C PHE A 4 2.72 10.83 4.96
N SER A 5 3.17 11.38 6.10
CA SER A 5 3.83 12.69 6.14
C SER A 5 5.21 12.62 5.48
N ARG A 6 5.97 11.55 5.73
CA ARG A 6 7.28 11.30 5.12
C ARG A 6 7.17 10.99 3.63
N ILE A 7 6.27 10.08 3.25
CA ILE A 7 6.00 9.74 1.86
C ILE A 7 5.74 10.99 1.01
N ARG A 8 4.98 11.97 1.51
CA ARG A 8 4.69 13.22 0.79
C ARG A 8 5.88 14.17 0.66
N LYS A 9 6.86 14.12 1.56
CA LYS A 9 7.95 15.11 1.68
C LYS A 9 9.29 14.64 1.11
N GLY A 10 9.40 13.37 0.70
CA GLY A 10 10.63 12.83 0.10
C GLY A 10 10.76 11.30 0.14
N GLY A 11 9.66 10.57 0.38
CA GLY A 11 9.69 9.13 0.55
C GLY A 11 10.00 8.67 1.98
N LEU A 12 10.16 7.37 2.15
CA LEU A 12 10.49 6.75 3.44
C LEU A 12 11.51 5.63 3.23
N VAL A 13 12.55 5.58 4.06
CA VAL A 13 13.46 4.43 4.12
C VAL A 13 12.91 3.47 5.16
N VAL A 14 12.74 2.21 4.78
CA VAL A 14 12.42 1.10 5.68
C VAL A 14 13.55 0.07 5.60
N TYR A 15 13.73 -0.72 6.65
CA TYR A 15 14.82 -1.69 6.73
C TYR A 15 14.27 -3.13 6.69
N GLU A 16 14.83 -3.94 5.79
CA GLU A 16 14.62 -5.39 5.73
C GLU A 16 15.91 -6.09 6.18
N GLY A 17 15.99 -6.38 7.48
CA GLY A 17 17.25 -6.80 8.09
C GLY A 17 18.28 -5.67 8.02
N GLU A 18 19.40 -5.90 7.33
CA GLU A 18 20.45 -4.89 7.10
C GLU A 18 20.26 -4.11 5.78
N ASN A 19 19.27 -4.49 4.97
CA ASN A 19 19.04 -3.86 3.67
C ASN A 19 18.10 -2.65 3.79
N GLU A 20 18.41 -1.59 3.06
CA GLU A 20 17.52 -0.44 2.90
C GLU A 20 16.54 -0.67 1.75
N VAL A 21 15.26 -0.43 2.03
CA VAL A 21 14.19 -0.41 1.03
C VAL A 21 13.60 0.99 1.01
N HIS A 22 13.59 1.61 -0.17
CA HIS A 22 13.11 2.97 -0.35
C HIS A 22 11.67 2.98 -0.85
N PHE A 23 10.76 3.43 0.00
CA PHE A 23 9.40 3.74 -0.39
C PHE A 23 9.36 5.09 -1.11
N PRO A 24 8.91 5.11 -2.39
CA PRO A 24 9.02 6.29 -3.23
C PRO A 24 8.12 7.43 -2.75
N GLN A 25 8.57 8.66 -2.98
CA GLN A 25 7.72 9.83 -2.87
C GLN A 25 6.62 9.76 -3.94
N SER A 26 5.36 9.87 -3.52
CA SER A 26 4.26 10.01 -4.48
C SER A 26 3.01 10.63 -3.84
N ILE A 27 2.00 10.91 -4.66
CA ILE A 27 0.70 11.43 -4.26
C ILE A 27 0.01 10.39 -3.37
N VAL A 28 -0.59 10.84 -2.27
CA VAL A 28 -1.38 9.99 -1.39
C VAL A 28 -2.87 10.22 -1.63
N VAL A 29 -3.54 9.22 -2.16
CA VAL A 29 -4.98 9.19 -2.43
C VAL A 29 -5.68 8.47 -1.27
N VAL A 30 -6.68 9.11 -0.67
CA VAL A 30 -7.48 8.49 0.41
C VAL A 30 -8.74 7.88 -0.19
N ALA A 31 -8.87 6.57 -0.13
CA ALA A 31 -9.95 5.84 -0.80
C ALA A 31 -10.59 4.78 0.11
N ASP A 32 -11.83 4.40 -0.22
CA ASP A 32 -12.39 3.14 0.30
C ASP A 32 -11.88 2.01 -0.59
N PRO A 33 -11.25 0.96 -0.04
CA PRO A 33 -10.81 -0.20 -0.83
C PRO A 33 -11.89 -0.85 -1.70
N LYS A 34 -13.16 -0.72 -1.33
CA LYS A 34 -14.30 -1.28 -2.09
C LYS A 34 -14.79 -0.35 -3.20
N ASN A 35 -14.31 0.89 -3.24
CA ASN A 35 -14.71 1.90 -4.21
C ASN A 35 -13.51 2.78 -4.53
N VAL A 36 -12.59 2.22 -5.31
CA VAL A 36 -11.34 2.86 -5.68
C VAL A 36 -11.61 3.87 -6.80
N PRO A 37 -11.27 5.16 -6.62
CA PRO A 37 -11.42 6.17 -7.67
C PRO A 37 -10.41 5.95 -8.80
N VAL A 38 -10.53 6.72 -9.88
CA VAL A 38 -9.48 6.75 -10.91
C VAL A 38 -8.15 7.17 -10.28
N LEU A 39 -7.15 6.29 -10.37
CA LEU A 39 -5.85 6.49 -9.76
C LEU A 39 -4.83 7.13 -10.72
N PRO A 40 -3.91 7.97 -10.23
CA PRO A 40 -2.72 8.37 -10.98
C PRO A 40 -1.87 7.18 -11.42
N THR A 41 -0.92 7.41 -12.34
CA THR A 41 0.03 6.39 -12.79
C THR A 41 0.85 5.79 -11.65
N LYS A 42 1.32 6.63 -10.72
CA LYS A 42 2.01 6.20 -9.50
C LYS A 42 1.38 6.91 -8.31
N CYS A 43 0.98 6.16 -7.29
CA CYS A 43 0.39 6.75 -6.09
C CYS A 43 0.44 5.82 -4.88
N TRP A 44 0.24 6.41 -3.70
CA TRP A 44 -0.06 5.69 -2.47
C TRP A 44 -1.56 5.78 -2.18
N LEU A 45 -2.21 4.64 -2.04
CA LEU A 45 -3.54 4.55 -1.46
C LEU A 45 -3.44 4.47 0.06
N LYS A 46 -4.28 5.28 0.71
CA LYS A 46 -4.55 5.22 2.15
C LYS A 46 -6.02 4.83 2.35
N PRO A 47 -6.32 3.72 3.04
CA PRO A 47 -7.68 3.38 3.44
C PRO A 47 -8.33 4.51 4.25
N LYS A 48 -9.61 4.81 3.98
CA LYS A 48 -10.36 5.86 4.71
C LYS A 48 -10.46 5.60 6.21
N LYS A 49 -10.73 4.36 6.63
CA LYS A 49 -10.78 3.99 8.05
C LYS A 49 -9.59 3.11 8.42
N TYR A 50 -9.10 3.31 9.64
CA TYR A 50 -8.07 2.47 10.24
C TYR A 50 -8.54 1.01 10.28
N ASN A 51 -7.67 0.08 9.88
CA ASN A 51 -7.91 -1.36 9.89
C ASN A 51 -9.12 -1.84 9.04
N GLN A 52 -9.59 -1.05 8.06
CA GLN A 52 -10.73 -1.43 7.21
C GLN A 52 -10.37 -2.49 6.16
N GLY A 53 -9.08 -2.69 5.88
CA GLY A 53 -8.59 -3.59 4.85
C GLY A 53 -7.45 -4.51 5.28
N GLY A 54 -7.08 -4.56 6.56
CA GLY A 54 -5.94 -5.37 7.02
C GLY A 54 -4.56 -4.90 6.54
N TYR A 55 -4.47 -3.72 5.90
CA TYR A 55 -3.25 -3.00 5.56
C TYR A 55 -3.44 -1.50 5.83
N ASP A 56 -2.35 -0.77 5.95
CA ASP A 56 -2.33 0.65 6.29
C ASP A 56 -2.05 1.54 5.08
N ALA A 57 -1.32 1.03 4.08
CA ALA A 57 -1.03 1.72 2.84
C ALA A 57 -0.87 0.74 1.68
N VAL A 58 -1.10 1.21 0.45
CA VAL A 58 -0.81 0.45 -0.78
C VAL A 58 -0.13 1.35 -1.78
N TYR A 59 1.08 1.01 -2.20
CA TYR A 59 1.75 1.64 -3.33
C TYR A 59 1.28 1.01 -4.64
N ILE A 60 1.06 1.84 -5.65
CA ILE A 60 0.65 1.42 -6.99
C ILE A 60 1.57 2.11 -7.99
N ASP A 61 2.14 1.31 -8.89
CA ASP A 61 2.83 1.76 -10.10
C ASP A 61 2.21 1.05 -11.31
N LYS A 62 1.43 1.80 -12.09
CA LYS A 62 0.70 1.26 -13.24
C LYS A 62 1.61 0.94 -14.42
N GLU A 63 2.75 1.59 -14.55
CA GLU A 63 3.69 1.35 -15.66
C GLU A 63 4.35 -0.02 -15.49
N GLU A 64 4.75 -0.33 -14.26
CA GLU A 64 5.39 -1.61 -13.93
C GLU A 64 4.38 -2.72 -13.58
N GLY A 65 3.10 -2.36 -13.35
CA GLY A 65 2.09 -3.27 -12.83
C GLY A 65 2.43 -3.74 -11.40
N LEU A 66 3.01 -2.87 -10.60
CA LEU A 66 3.42 -3.15 -9.21
C LEU A 66 2.33 -2.71 -8.23
N VAL A 67 2.00 -3.60 -7.30
CA VAL A 67 1.19 -3.31 -6.11
C VAL A 67 1.98 -3.68 -4.85
N GLY A 68 2.26 -2.71 -4.00
CA GLY A 68 2.99 -2.90 -2.74
C GLY A 68 2.12 -2.61 -1.53
N PHE A 69 1.70 -3.64 -0.80
CA PHE A 69 0.95 -3.47 0.45
C PHE A 69 1.88 -3.19 1.62
N VAL A 70 1.47 -2.31 2.52
CA VAL A 70 2.17 -2.02 3.77
C VAL A 70 1.20 -2.19 4.93
N GLN A 71 1.56 -3.04 5.88
CA GLN A 71 0.86 -3.24 7.14
C GLN A 71 1.80 -2.87 8.30
N VAL A 72 1.39 -1.91 9.13
CA VAL A 72 2.17 -1.47 10.28
C VAL A 72 1.73 -2.26 11.51
N ALA A 73 2.60 -3.14 11.99
CA ALA A 73 2.35 -3.97 13.16
C ALA A 73 2.88 -3.30 14.43
N LYS A 74 2.01 -3.11 15.44
CA LYS A 74 2.39 -2.58 16.78
C LYS A 74 2.78 -3.66 17.79
N SER A 75 2.64 -4.93 17.43
CA SER A 75 3.05 -6.07 18.24
C SER A 75 3.41 -7.27 17.36
N ASP A 76 4.07 -8.24 17.96
CA ASP A 76 4.39 -9.55 17.41
C ASP A 76 3.17 -10.38 16.96
N ARG A 77 1.98 -10.08 17.50
CA ARG A 77 0.72 -10.73 17.13
C ARG A 77 -0.21 -9.80 16.39
N HIS A 78 -0.22 -9.93 15.07
CA HIS A 78 -1.10 -9.15 14.21
C HIS A 78 -1.94 -10.03 13.28
N SER A 79 -3.22 -9.69 13.14
CA SER A 79 -4.13 -10.44 12.27
C SER A 79 -3.82 -10.15 10.81
N PHE A 80 -3.39 -11.17 10.08
CA PHE A 80 -3.16 -11.09 8.65
C PHE A 80 -4.43 -11.48 7.87
N LEU A 81 -5.27 -10.49 7.57
CA LEU A 81 -6.56 -10.69 6.92
C LEU A 81 -6.42 -10.73 5.38
N ILE A 82 -5.77 -11.76 4.86
CA ILE A 82 -5.39 -11.91 3.43
C ILE A 82 -6.55 -11.70 2.44
N HIS A 83 -7.80 -12.01 2.83
CA HIS A 83 -8.97 -11.82 1.99
C HIS A 83 -9.22 -10.34 1.62
N HIS A 84 -8.82 -9.40 2.48
CA HIS A 84 -8.93 -7.98 2.17
C HIS A 84 -7.88 -7.52 1.14
N PHE A 85 -6.70 -8.12 1.13
CA PHE A 85 -5.67 -7.86 0.13
C PHE A 85 -6.14 -8.33 -1.24
N LYS A 86 -6.66 -9.56 -1.31
CA LYS A 86 -7.27 -10.10 -2.53
C LYS A 86 -8.40 -9.20 -3.05
N ALA A 87 -9.33 -8.80 -2.18
CA ALA A 87 -10.47 -7.98 -2.59
C ALA A 87 -10.04 -6.62 -3.20
N LEU A 88 -8.98 -5.99 -2.68
CA LEU A 88 -8.43 -4.79 -3.31
C LEU A 88 -7.75 -5.12 -4.64
N LEU A 89 -6.95 -6.19 -4.72
CA LEU A 89 -6.29 -6.59 -5.95
C LEU A 89 -7.28 -6.83 -7.09
N ASP A 90 -8.33 -7.61 -6.83
CA ASP A 90 -9.39 -7.87 -7.80
C ASP A 90 -9.99 -6.52 -8.29
N SER A 91 -10.30 -5.60 -7.36
CA SER A 91 -10.82 -4.28 -7.70
C SER A 91 -9.85 -3.44 -8.52
N LEU A 92 -8.54 -3.49 -8.22
CA LEU A 92 -7.52 -2.73 -8.95
C LEU A 92 -7.31 -3.28 -10.36
N GLU A 93 -7.32 -4.60 -10.55
CA GLU A 93 -7.23 -5.20 -11.88
C GLU A 93 -8.41 -4.81 -12.76
N GLU A 94 -9.63 -4.82 -12.21
CA GLU A 94 -10.84 -4.43 -12.94
C GLU A 94 -10.90 -2.93 -13.27
N THR A 95 -10.40 -2.06 -12.38
CA THR A 95 -10.68 -0.61 -12.46
C THR A 95 -9.50 0.29 -12.79
N ALA A 96 -8.25 -0.15 -12.54
CA ALA A 96 -7.11 0.77 -12.49
C ALA A 96 -5.83 0.27 -13.15
N LEU A 97 -5.56 -1.04 -13.13
CA LEU A 97 -4.28 -1.65 -13.53
C LEU A 97 -4.41 -2.58 -14.75
N GLY A 98 -5.56 -3.23 -14.96
CA GLY A 98 -5.75 -4.26 -15.98
C GLY A 98 -5.04 -5.59 -15.68
N LYS A 99 -3.78 -5.54 -15.23
CA LYS A 99 -3.00 -6.71 -14.76
C LYS A 99 -1.96 -6.31 -13.72
N VAL A 100 -1.83 -7.09 -12.65
CA VAL A 100 -0.72 -6.98 -11.70
C VAL A 100 0.44 -7.90 -12.13
N ASN A 101 1.63 -7.33 -12.32
CA ASN A 101 2.86 -8.08 -12.66
C ASN A 101 3.66 -8.46 -11.41
N LYS A 102 3.67 -7.59 -10.40
CA LYS A 102 4.42 -7.79 -9.17
C LYS A 102 3.59 -7.38 -7.95
N LEU A 103 3.57 -8.25 -6.96
CA LEU A 103 2.93 -8.02 -5.66
C LEU A 103 3.99 -8.07 -4.57
N GLU A 104 4.04 -7.03 -3.74
CA GLU A 104 4.90 -6.96 -2.56
C GLU A 104 4.03 -6.75 -1.32
N ILE A 105 4.41 -7.37 -0.19
CA ILE A 105 3.74 -7.20 1.09
C ILE A 105 4.80 -6.90 2.14
N PHE A 106 4.76 -5.68 2.69
CA PHE A 106 5.64 -5.21 3.74
C PHE A 106 4.89 -5.23 5.06
N VAL A 107 5.42 -5.96 6.05
CA VAL A 107 4.97 -5.89 7.44
C VAL A 107 6.02 -5.10 8.21
N VAL A 108 5.70 -3.85 8.54
CA VAL A 108 6.63 -2.90 9.16
C VAL A 108 6.32 -2.83 10.64
N ILE A 109 7.34 -3.00 11.48
CA ILE A 109 7.22 -2.81 12.93
C ILE A 109 7.60 -1.34 13.23
N GLU A 110 6.68 -0.60 13.85
CA GLU A 110 6.91 0.78 14.33
C GLU A 110 7.32 0.80 15.81
#